data_AF-A0A7C5I3F5-F1
#
_entry.id   AF-A0A7C5I3F5-F1
#
_cell.length_a   1.000
_cell.length_b   1.000
_cell.length_c   1.000
_cell.angle_alpha   90.00
_cell.angle_beta   90.00
_cell.angle_gamma   90.00
#
_symmetry.space_group_name_H-M   'P 1'
#
loop_
_entity.id
_entity.type
_entity.pdbx_description
1 polymer ?
#
loop_
_entity_poly.entity_id
_entity_poly.type
_entity_poly.pdbx_seq_one_letter_code
_entity_poly.pdbx_strand_id
1 'polypeptide(L)'
;MKKDEVLEHFVRITNGKFSCYSESFRTISNGYFFIAKQNGVKNLIVIAKKGICNKFEGEKVGVIDIEKKDLDVLVCPRNHHNLVSLREFFPNLSPVTCNRVTSFGTGDRLGLATKAHANAFKGKEFFPVFAQQSVRELSRTKRTWRDVLDDASWGVFQSGFEGAFGADADHVKSEKDLEEAFNEGYTMFTIDPSDHVNDV
;
A
#
# COMPACT_ATOMS: atom_id res chain seq x y z
N MET A 1 -1.57 -18.46 16.94
CA MET A 1 -3.03 -18.29 16.79
C MET A 1 -3.44 -18.31 15.31
N LYS A 2 -4.62 -18.84 14.95
CA LYS A 2 -5.10 -18.83 13.56
C LYS A 2 -5.65 -17.44 13.19
N LYS A 3 -5.59 -17.07 11.90
CA LYS A 3 -6.09 -15.79 11.36
C LYS A 3 -7.49 -15.46 11.86
N ASP A 4 -8.42 -16.41 11.76
CA ASP A 4 -9.84 -16.16 12.08
C ASP A 4 -10.04 -15.81 13.56
N GLU A 5 -9.31 -16.47 14.46
CA GLU A 5 -9.38 -16.18 15.89
C GLU A 5 -8.90 -14.74 16.21
N VAL A 6 -7.82 -14.27 15.58
CA VAL A 6 -7.33 -12.89 15.77
C VAL A 6 -8.35 -11.87 15.28
N LEU A 7 -8.95 -12.11 14.12
CA LEU A 7 -9.98 -11.23 13.55
C LEU A 7 -11.24 -11.19 14.42
N GLU A 8 -11.70 -12.34 14.92
CA GLU A 8 -12.85 -12.42 15.83
C GLU A 8 -12.61 -11.68 17.14
N HIS A 9 -11.42 -11.82 17.73
CA HIS A 9 -11.04 -11.08 18.93
C HIS A 9 -11.05 -9.56 18.68
N PHE A 10 -10.48 -9.11 17.56
CA PHE A 10 -10.50 -7.69 17.18
C PHE A 10 -11.92 -7.15 17.01
N VAL A 11 -12.79 -7.89 16.31
CA VAL A 11 -14.20 -7.51 16.12
C VAL A 11 -14.93 -7.43 17.47
N ARG A 12 -14.64 -8.35 18.39
CA ARG A 12 -15.25 -8.37 19.74
C ARG A 12 -14.85 -7.16 20.56
N ILE A 13 -13.56 -6.83 20.67
CA ILE A 13 -13.09 -5.68 21.47
C ILE A 13 -13.54 -4.34 20.89
N THR A 14 -13.80 -4.28 19.59
CA THR A 14 -14.32 -3.08 18.91
C THR A 14 -15.84 -3.04 18.82
N ASN A 15 -16.55 -3.95 19.50
CA ASN A 15 -18.02 -4.07 19.50
C ASN A 15 -18.63 -4.15 18.10
N GLY A 16 -17.97 -4.85 17.17
CA GLY A 16 -18.47 -5.05 15.81
C GLY A 16 -18.43 -3.81 14.91
N LYS A 17 -17.77 -2.72 15.34
CA LYS A 17 -17.74 -1.46 14.57
C LYS A 17 -16.94 -1.54 13.27
N PHE A 18 -16.09 -2.54 13.12
CA PHE A 18 -15.17 -2.69 12.00
C PHE A 18 -15.49 -3.91 11.14
N SER A 19 -15.40 -3.72 9.83
CA SER A 19 -15.38 -4.80 8.83
C SER A 19 -13.94 -5.08 8.40
N CYS A 20 -13.46 -6.32 8.56
CA CYS A 20 -12.06 -6.67 8.31
C CYS A 20 -11.86 -7.11 6.85
N TYR A 21 -10.77 -6.67 6.22
CA TYR A 21 -10.31 -7.22 4.94
C TYR A 21 -9.41 -8.41 5.22
N SER A 22 -10.01 -9.61 5.19
CA SER A 22 -9.32 -10.84 5.56
C SER A 22 -8.08 -11.10 4.72
N GLU A 23 -8.08 -10.71 3.45
CA GLU A 23 -6.97 -10.94 2.51
C GLU A 23 -5.74 -10.10 2.86
N SER A 24 -5.92 -8.99 3.56
CA SER A 24 -4.83 -8.12 4.01
C SER A 24 -4.12 -8.61 5.26
N PHE A 25 -4.56 -9.73 5.85
CA PHE A 25 -3.99 -10.26 7.07
C PHE A 25 -2.56 -10.74 6.86
N ARG A 26 -1.62 -10.13 7.58
CA ARG A 26 -0.22 -10.52 7.62
C ARG A 26 0.24 -10.75 9.05
N THR A 27 1.17 -11.68 9.22
CA THR A 27 1.73 -12.04 10.52
C THR A 27 3.25 -11.90 10.50
N ILE A 28 3.80 -11.51 11.64
CA ILE A 28 5.21 -11.60 11.98
C ILE A 28 5.32 -12.25 13.37
N SER A 29 6.54 -12.60 13.82
CA SER A 29 6.76 -13.35 15.06
C SER A 29 6.13 -12.76 16.33
N ASN A 30 5.83 -11.45 16.37
CA ASN A 30 5.20 -10.79 17.52
C ASN A 30 4.15 -9.74 17.11
N GLY A 31 3.48 -9.94 15.98
CA GLY A 31 2.48 -8.98 15.53
C GLY A 31 1.59 -9.47 14.40
N TYR A 32 0.41 -8.87 14.33
CA TYR A 32 -0.59 -9.07 13.29
C TYR A 32 -1.00 -7.74 12.70
N PHE A 33 -1.16 -7.71 11.38
CA PHE A 33 -1.48 -6.51 10.62
C PHE A 33 -2.59 -6.81 9.64
N PHE A 34 -3.58 -5.94 9.52
CA PHE A 34 -4.62 -6.04 8.50
C PHE A 34 -5.34 -4.71 8.33
N ILE A 35 -6.06 -4.53 7.24
CA ILE A 35 -6.96 -3.39 7.03
C ILE A 35 -8.33 -3.73 7.59
N ALA A 36 -8.92 -2.78 8.30
CA ALA A 36 -10.34 -2.81 8.67
C ALA A 36 -11.02 -1.49 8.30
N LYS A 37 -12.33 -1.54 8.04
CA LYS A 37 -13.13 -0.39 7.62
C LYS A 37 -14.25 -0.11 8.61
N GLN A 38 -14.38 1.16 8.98
CA GLN A 38 -15.45 1.70 9.82
C GLN A 38 -16.00 2.96 9.15
N ASN A 39 -17.32 3.06 9.00
CA ASN A 39 -18.01 4.25 8.46
C ASN A 39 -17.43 4.80 7.15
N GLY A 40 -17.05 3.92 6.21
CA GLY A 40 -16.45 4.35 4.94
C GLY A 40 -14.91 4.48 4.98
N VAL A 41 -14.31 4.65 6.14
CA VAL A 41 -12.87 4.89 6.32
C VAL A 41 -12.12 3.60 6.56
N LYS A 42 -11.03 3.38 5.80
CA LYS A 42 -10.13 2.23 5.97
C LYS A 42 -8.97 2.61 6.89
N ASN A 43 -8.67 1.77 7.86
CA ASN A 43 -7.57 1.92 8.81
C ASN A 43 -6.67 0.69 8.78
N LEU A 44 -5.39 0.88 9.06
CA LEU A 44 -4.47 -0.21 9.40
C LEU A 44 -4.73 -0.61 10.85
N ILE A 45 -4.86 -1.90 11.09
CA ILE A 45 -4.91 -2.48 12.42
C ILE A 45 -3.56 -3.10 12.72
N VAL A 46 -2.99 -2.74 13.87
CA VAL A 46 -1.72 -3.29 14.37
C VAL A 46 -1.99 -3.93 15.72
N ILE A 47 -1.83 -5.25 15.81
CA ILE A 47 -1.92 -6.01 17.06
C ILE A 47 -0.53 -6.53 17.37
N ALA A 48 0.21 -5.87 18.27
CA ALA A 48 1.61 -6.20 18.50
C ALA A 48 2.10 -5.79 19.90
N LYS A 49 3.36 -6.13 20.21
CA LYS A 49 4.01 -5.62 21.43
C LYS A 49 4.23 -4.11 21.32
N LYS A 50 4.26 -3.43 22.47
CA LYS A 50 4.49 -1.97 22.60
C LYS A 50 5.62 -1.44 21.72
N GLY A 51 6.76 -2.13 21.65
CA GLY A 51 7.90 -1.68 20.82
C GLY A 51 7.62 -1.63 19.31
N ILE A 52 6.73 -2.48 18.80
CA ILE A 52 6.27 -2.44 17.41
C ILE A 52 5.21 -1.35 17.25
N CYS A 53 4.25 -1.29 18.17
CA CYS A 53 3.18 -0.29 18.15
C CYS A 53 3.69 1.14 18.17
N ASN A 54 4.79 1.41 18.87
CA ASN A 54 5.42 2.74 18.93
C ASN A 54 5.94 3.25 17.58
N LYS A 55 6.05 2.39 16.56
CA LYS A 55 6.42 2.80 15.19
C LYS A 55 5.24 3.32 14.37
N PHE A 56 4.02 3.24 14.90
CA PHE A 56 2.82 3.62 14.20
C PHE A 56 2.10 4.75 14.92
N GLU A 57 1.57 5.68 14.14
CA GLU A 57 0.61 6.68 14.59
C GLU A 57 -0.77 6.03 14.62
N GLY A 58 -1.45 6.03 15.77
CA GLY A 58 -2.78 5.45 15.90
C GLY A 58 -3.32 5.49 17.31
N GLU A 59 -4.61 5.17 17.45
CA GLU A 59 -5.28 5.09 18.74
C GLU A 59 -5.21 3.66 19.27
N LYS A 60 -4.77 3.49 20.52
CA LYS A 60 -4.86 2.21 21.22
C LYS A 60 -6.30 1.98 21.65
N VAL A 61 -6.94 0.95 21.09
CA VAL A 61 -8.35 0.62 21.35
C VAL A 61 -8.53 -0.58 22.28
N GLY A 62 -7.44 -1.28 22.63
CA GLY A 62 -7.51 -2.41 23.56
C GLY A 62 -6.21 -3.20 23.65
N VAL A 63 -6.33 -4.36 24.29
CA VAL A 63 -5.29 -5.38 24.44
C VAL A 63 -5.93 -6.74 24.18
N ILE A 64 -5.22 -7.64 23.49
CA ILE A 64 -5.63 -9.02 23.31
C ILE A 64 -4.55 -9.91 23.92
N ASP A 65 -4.96 -10.83 24.81
CA ASP A 65 -4.09 -11.93 25.26
C ASP A 65 -4.04 -13.00 24.17
N ILE A 66 -2.85 -13.21 23.61
CA ILE A 66 -2.58 -14.28 22.67
C ILE A 66 -1.39 -15.08 23.19
N GLU A 67 -1.62 -16.37 23.49
CA GLU A 67 -0.57 -17.30 23.93
C GLU A 67 0.19 -16.82 25.19
N LYS A 68 -0.54 -16.24 26.17
CA LYS A 68 0.03 -15.65 27.41
C LYS A 68 0.91 -14.43 27.15
N LYS A 69 0.61 -13.68 26.09
CA LYS A 69 1.27 -12.41 25.76
C LYS A 69 0.20 -11.35 25.53
N ASP A 70 0.31 -10.27 26.27
CA ASP A 70 -0.50 -9.08 26.06
C ASP A 70 0.01 -8.32 24.83
N LEU A 71 -0.85 -8.20 23.82
CA LEU A 71 -0.58 -7.43 22.60
C LEU A 71 -1.53 -6.23 22.54
N ASP A 72 -0.95 -5.06 22.33
CA ASP A 72 -1.69 -3.81 22.16
C ASP A 72 -2.37 -3.80 20.80
N VAL A 73 -3.60 -3.30 20.76
CA VAL A 73 -4.37 -3.13 19.52
C VAL A 73 -4.45 -1.65 19.18
N LEU A 74 -3.88 -1.28 18.03
CA LEU A 74 -3.94 0.07 17.48
C LEU A 74 -4.81 0.12 16.24
N VAL A 75 -5.60 1.19 16.15
CA VAL A 75 -6.27 1.62 14.92
C VAL A 75 -5.49 2.81 14.36
N CYS A 76 -4.85 2.59 13.23
CA CYS A 76 -3.92 3.53 12.60
C CYS A 76 -4.52 4.10 11.31
N PRO A 77 -4.49 5.43 11.08
CA PRO A 77 -4.86 6.01 9.79
C PRO A 77 -3.94 5.52 8.67
N ARG A 78 -4.47 5.43 7.46
CA ARG A 78 -3.68 5.13 6.25
C ARG A 78 -2.93 6.36 5.74
N ASN A 79 -1.91 6.78 6.48
CA ASN A 79 -1.03 7.89 6.09
C ASN A 79 0.35 7.38 5.63
N HIS A 80 1.17 8.29 5.09
CA HIS A 80 2.51 7.97 4.61
C HIS A 80 3.40 7.39 5.71
N HIS A 81 3.39 7.99 6.91
CA HIS A 81 4.20 7.54 8.05
C HIS A 81 3.94 6.06 8.38
N ASN A 82 2.67 5.69 8.58
CA ASN A 82 2.28 4.32 8.90
C ASN A 82 2.61 3.35 7.76
N LEU A 83 2.55 3.79 6.50
CA LEU A 83 2.93 2.94 5.37
C LEU A 83 4.44 2.71 5.32
N VAL A 84 5.26 3.74 5.58
CA VAL A 84 6.72 3.60 5.69
C VAL A 84 7.08 2.65 6.82
N SER A 85 6.49 2.81 8.01
CA SER A 85 6.67 1.88 9.12
C SER A 85 6.22 0.45 8.78
N LEU A 86 5.16 0.31 7.98
CA LEU A 86 4.68 -1.01 7.51
C LEU A 86 5.66 -1.66 6.53
N ARG A 87 6.33 -0.89 5.67
CA ARG A 87 7.35 -1.37 4.72
C ARG A 87 8.57 -1.98 5.42
N GLU A 88 8.90 -1.54 6.64
CA GLU A 88 9.98 -2.16 7.43
C GLU A 88 9.70 -3.64 7.76
N PHE A 89 8.43 -4.01 7.90
CA PHE A 89 8.01 -5.39 8.17
C PHE A 89 7.64 -6.15 6.90
N PHE A 90 7.19 -5.45 5.87
CA PHE A 90 6.75 -6.02 4.60
C PHE A 90 7.40 -5.29 3.41
N PRO A 91 8.67 -5.62 3.08
CA PRO A 91 9.42 -4.93 2.03
C PRO A 91 8.77 -5.01 0.64
N ASN A 92 7.92 -6.02 0.39
CA ASN A 92 7.16 -6.14 -0.86
C ASN A 92 6.07 -5.07 -1.04
N LEU A 93 5.88 -4.18 -0.07
CA LEU A 93 5.06 -2.97 -0.20
C LEU A 93 5.82 -1.79 -0.80
N SER A 94 7.12 -1.94 -1.05
CA SER A 94 7.93 -1.00 -1.83
C SER A 94 7.99 -1.46 -3.30
N PRO A 95 7.96 -0.52 -4.26
CA PRO A 95 8.09 -0.87 -5.66
C PRO A 95 9.50 -1.38 -5.96
N VAL A 96 9.64 -2.19 -6.99
CA VAL A 96 10.93 -2.67 -7.50
C VAL A 96 11.00 -2.50 -9.01
N THR A 97 12.21 -2.44 -9.55
CA THR A 97 12.41 -2.44 -11.01
C THR A 97 11.79 -3.69 -11.63
N CYS A 98 11.15 -3.52 -12.79
CA CYS A 98 10.54 -4.61 -13.53
C CYS A 98 11.53 -5.76 -13.74
N ASN A 99 11.17 -6.95 -13.25
CA ASN A 99 12.01 -8.15 -13.31
C ASN A 99 11.44 -9.24 -14.22
N ARG A 100 10.50 -8.89 -15.11
CA ARG A 100 9.86 -9.79 -16.07
C ARG A 100 9.91 -9.20 -17.47
N VAL A 101 9.79 -10.09 -18.46
CA VAL A 101 9.69 -9.70 -19.87
C VAL A 101 8.39 -8.95 -20.14
N THR A 102 7.29 -9.39 -19.52
CA THR A 102 5.96 -8.82 -19.75
C THR A 102 5.50 -8.06 -18.52
N SER A 103 5.22 -6.78 -18.69
CA SER A 103 4.63 -5.91 -17.67
C SER A 103 3.31 -5.31 -18.15
N PHE A 104 2.51 -4.81 -17.21
CA PHE A 104 1.30 -4.07 -17.56
C PHE A 104 1.04 -2.95 -16.54
N GLY A 105 0.85 -1.75 -17.06
CA GLY A 105 0.56 -0.53 -16.32
C GLY A 105 -0.90 -0.40 -15.94
N THR A 106 -1.19 -0.13 -14.67
CA THR A 106 -2.57 -0.03 -14.17
C THR A 106 -2.84 1.31 -13.50
N GLY A 107 -2.63 2.40 -14.24
CA GLY A 107 -2.79 3.76 -13.71
C GLY A 107 -4.12 3.96 -13.00
N ASP A 108 -4.06 4.58 -11.82
CA ASP A 108 -5.19 4.80 -10.93
C ASP A 108 -5.25 6.26 -10.48
N ARG A 109 -6.10 7.04 -11.16
CA ARG A 109 -6.33 8.47 -10.88
C ARG A 109 -7.11 8.72 -9.58
N LEU A 110 -7.69 7.68 -8.97
CA LEU A 110 -8.59 7.78 -7.81
C LEU A 110 -7.93 7.29 -6.52
N GLY A 111 -6.90 6.44 -6.59
CA GLY A 111 -6.25 5.83 -5.43
C GLY A 111 -7.05 4.69 -4.78
N LEU A 112 -8.00 4.11 -5.52
CA LEU A 112 -8.97 3.13 -5.00
C LEU A 112 -8.95 1.79 -5.73
N ALA A 113 -8.38 1.73 -6.93
CA ALA A 113 -8.49 0.61 -7.87
C ALA A 113 -7.40 -0.46 -7.67
N THR A 114 -6.26 -0.13 -7.04
CA THR A 114 -5.12 -1.05 -6.95
C THR A 114 -5.44 -2.39 -6.30
N LYS A 115 -6.37 -2.48 -5.34
CA LYS A 115 -6.82 -3.78 -4.81
C LYS A 115 -7.41 -4.66 -5.92
N ALA A 116 -8.26 -4.10 -6.77
CA ALA A 116 -8.89 -4.81 -7.87
C ALA A 116 -7.87 -5.16 -8.97
N HIS A 117 -6.96 -4.22 -9.28
CA HIS A 117 -5.82 -4.49 -10.17
C HIS A 117 -5.02 -5.69 -9.66
N ALA A 118 -4.56 -5.67 -8.40
CA ALA A 118 -3.77 -6.76 -7.84
C ALA A 118 -4.48 -8.12 -7.89
N ASN A 119 -5.79 -8.15 -7.62
CA ASN A 119 -6.59 -9.36 -7.79
C ASN A 119 -6.59 -9.88 -9.24
N ALA A 120 -6.64 -8.96 -10.22
CA ALA A 120 -6.59 -9.34 -11.63
C ALA A 120 -5.24 -9.94 -12.04
N PHE A 121 -4.14 -9.66 -11.35
CA PHE A 121 -2.82 -10.23 -11.64
C PHE A 121 -2.55 -11.55 -10.92
N LYS A 122 -3.40 -11.96 -9.97
CA LYS A 122 -3.20 -13.19 -9.21
C LYS A 122 -3.15 -14.41 -10.14
N GLY A 123 -2.07 -15.20 -10.01
CA GLY A 123 -1.85 -16.40 -10.83
C GLY A 123 -1.42 -16.13 -12.28
N LYS A 124 -1.02 -14.89 -12.61
CA LYS A 124 -0.54 -14.52 -13.94
C LYS A 124 0.94 -14.15 -13.90
N GLU A 125 1.67 -14.48 -14.96
CA GLU A 125 3.10 -14.18 -15.12
C GLU A 125 3.35 -12.79 -15.75
N PHE A 126 2.60 -11.76 -15.32
CA PHE A 126 2.80 -10.37 -15.72
C PHE A 126 3.31 -9.56 -14.54
N PHE A 127 4.30 -8.69 -14.77
CA PHE A 127 4.75 -7.74 -13.76
C PHE A 127 3.81 -6.53 -13.68
N PRO A 128 3.11 -6.31 -12.57
CA PRO A 128 2.22 -5.17 -12.44
C PRO A 128 2.99 -3.89 -12.15
N VAL A 129 2.66 -2.81 -12.86
CA VAL A 129 3.07 -1.45 -12.50
C VAL A 129 1.85 -0.76 -11.90
N PHE A 130 1.69 -0.89 -10.58
CA PHE A 130 0.49 -0.44 -9.87
C PHE A 130 0.47 1.07 -9.62
N ALA A 131 1.62 1.68 -9.38
CA ALA A 131 1.73 3.12 -9.24
C ALA A 131 2.11 3.70 -10.60
N GLN A 132 1.14 4.26 -11.32
CA GLN A 132 1.40 4.91 -12.60
C GLN A 132 0.45 6.10 -12.75
N GLN A 133 1.02 7.28 -12.96
CA GLN A 133 0.32 8.47 -13.42
C GLN A 133 1.30 9.36 -14.19
N SER A 134 0.78 10.16 -15.10
CA SER A 134 1.51 11.23 -15.77
C SER A 134 1.48 12.53 -15.00
N VAL A 135 2.47 13.41 -15.26
CA VAL A 135 2.52 14.79 -14.71
C VAL A 135 1.20 15.53 -14.96
N ARG A 136 0.60 15.36 -16.14
CA ARG A 136 -0.69 15.96 -16.51
C ARG A 136 -1.83 15.47 -15.61
N GLU A 137 -1.86 14.18 -15.31
CA GLU A 137 -2.90 13.60 -14.46
C GLU A 137 -2.74 14.04 -13.01
N LEU A 138 -1.51 14.04 -12.48
CA LEU A 138 -1.21 14.54 -11.13
C LEU A 138 -1.75 15.96 -10.92
N SER A 139 -1.43 16.86 -11.87
CA SER A 139 -1.91 18.25 -11.87
C SER A 139 -3.45 18.33 -11.85
N ARG A 140 -4.12 17.53 -12.69
CA ARG A 140 -5.60 17.52 -12.78
C ARG A 140 -6.28 16.95 -11.54
N THR A 141 -5.67 15.94 -10.92
CA THR A 141 -6.21 15.29 -9.71
C THR A 141 -5.77 15.99 -8.43
N LYS A 142 -4.86 16.97 -8.50
CA LYS A 142 -4.19 17.59 -7.35
C LYS A 142 -3.55 16.55 -6.42
N ARG A 143 -2.95 15.53 -7.03
CA ARG A 143 -2.21 14.46 -6.35
C ARG A 143 -0.73 14.63 -6.60
N THR A 144 0.07 14.04 -5.75
CA THR A 144 1.54 14.00 -5.83
C THR A 144 2.02 12.60 -6.20
N TRP A 145 3.28 12.48 -6.63
CA TRP A 145 3.94 11.19 -6.84
C TRP A 145 3.82 10.26 -5.64
N ARG A 146 3.95 10.83 -4.43
CA ARG A 146 3.77 10.13 -3.15
C ARG A 146 2.36 9.56 -2.98
N ASP A 147 1.33 10.35 -3.25
CA ASP A 147 -0.06 9.91 -3.09
C ASP A 147 -0.34 8.67 -3.97
N VAL A 148 0.16 8.69 -5.21
CA VAL A 148 0.00 7.57 -6.15
C VAL A 148 0.70 6.32 -5.64
N LEU A 149 1.94 6.46 -5.19
CA LEU A 149 2.72 5.33 -4.69
C LEU A 149 2.12 4.76 -3.40
N ASP A 150 1.73 5.63 -2.46
CA ASP A 150 1.16 5.22 -1.20
C ASP A 150 -0.19 4.51 -1.39
N ASP A 151 -1.07 5.05 -2.24
CA ASP A 151 -2.35 4.40 -2.55
C ASP A 151 -2.15 3.05 -3.23
N ALA A 152 -1.16 2.92 -4.11
CA ALA A 152 -0.80 1.64 -4.73
C ALA A 152 -0.32 0.63 -3.67
N SER A 153 0.64 0.99 -2.82
CA SER A 153 1.15 0.14 -1.75
C SER A 153 0.04 -0.27 -0.76
N TRP A 154 -0.86 0.66 -0.39
CA TRP A 154 -2.02 0.32 0.43
C TRP A 154 -2.97 -0.64 -0.27
N GLY A 155 -3.18 -0.49 -1.58
CA GLY A 155 -3.98 -1.42 -2.38
C GLY A 155 -3.37 -2.82 -2.44
N VAL A 156 -2.04 -2.90 -2.63
CA VAL A 156 -1.26 -4.15 -2.58
C VAL A 156 -1.43 -4.82 -1.22
N PHE A 157 -1.20 -4.09 -0.13
CA PHE A 157 -1.40 -4.61 1.23
C PHE A 157 -2.84 -5.10 1.45
N GLN A 158 -3.84 -4.29 1.06
CA GLN A 158 -5.26 -4.61 1.23
C GLN A 158 -5.70 -5.86 0.43
N SER A 159 -5.08 -6.11 -0.72
CA SER A 159 -5.40 -7.25 -1.59
C SER A 159 -4.81 -8.58 -1.12
N GLY A 160 -3.82 -8.55 -0.23
CA GLY A 160 -3.02 -9.74 0.09
C GLY A 160 -2.08 -10.14 -1.04
N PHE A 161 -1.78 -9.24 -1.98
CA PHE A 161 -0.82 -9.52 -3.05
C PHE A 161 0.59 -9.61 -2.46
N GLU A 162 1.25 -10.74 -2.73
CA GLU A 162 2.59 -11.05 -2.21
C GLU A 162 3.70 -10.80 -3.23
N GLY A 163 3.35 -10.67 -4.51
CA GLY A 163 4.30 -10.44 -5.59
C GLY A 163 4.94 -9.05 -5.56
N ALA A 164 5.96 -8.89 -6.41
CA ALA A 164 6.60 -7.61 -6.69
C ALA A 164 5.70 -6.74 -7.59
N PHE A 165 5.84 -5.41 -7.48
CA PHE A 165 5.19 -4.44 -8.35
C PHE A 165 6.12 -3.26 -8.64
N GLY A 166 5.82 -2.51 -9.71
CA GLY A 166 6.56 -1.33 -10.12
C GLY A 166 5.82 -0.02 -9.89
N ALA A 167 6.58 1.07 -10.03
CA ALA A 167 6.09 2.44 -10.01
C ALA A 167 6.67 3.21 -11.21
N ASP A 168 5.81 3.69 -12.09
CA ASP A 168 6.14 4.39 -13.34
C ASP A 168 5.75 5.87 -13.30
N ALA A 169 6.77 6.72 -13.45
CA ALA A 169 6.60 8.15 -13.62
C ALA A 169 6.34 8.40 -15.10
N ASP A 170 5.05 8.48 -15.44
CA ASP A 170 4.60 8.43 -16.82
C ASP A 170 4.71 9.81 -17.51
N HIS A 171 4.99 9.83 -18.81
CA HIS A 171 5.08 11.05 -19.64
C HIS A 171 5.85 12.21 -19.00
N VAL A 172 7.03 11.94 -18.45
CA VAL A 172 7.85 12.96 -17.80
C VAL A 172 8.66 13.73 -18.85
N LYS A 173 8.63 15.06 -18.74
CA LYS A 173 9.31 15.99 -19.66
C LYS A 173 10.38 16.86 -19.01
N SER A 174 10.31 17.05 -17.69
CA SER A 174 11.23 17.92 -16.96
C SER A 174 12.12 17.12 -16.01
N GLU A 175 13.37 17.57 -15.84
CA GLU A 175 14.30 16.99 -14.85
C GLU A 175 13.74 17.10 -13.43
N LYS A 176 13.04 18.19 -13.12
CA LYS A 176 12.39 18.38 -11.83
C LYS A 176 11.37 17.27 -11.53
N ASP A 177 10.49 16.95 -12.48
CA ASP A 177 9.50 15.89 -12.29
C ASP A 177 10.18 14.51 -12.13
N LEU A 178 11.32 14.28 -12.82
CA LEU A 178 12.13 13.07 -12.65
C LEU A 178 12.72 12.99 -11.25
N GLU A 179 13.33 14.08 -10.77
CA GLU A 179 13.91 14.15 -9.43
C GLU A 179 12.85 13.94 -8.35
N GLU A 180 11.68 14.58 -8.48
CA GLU A 180 10.58 14.40 -7.54
C GLU A 180 10.10 12.94 -7.49
N ALA A 181 9.88 12.31 -8.64
CA ALA A 181 9.48 10.91 -8.70
C ALA A 181 10.59 9.96 -8.17
N PHE A 182 11.85 10.23 -8.52
CA PHE A 182 12.99 9.46 -8.03
C PHE A 182 13.10 9.50 -6.50
N ASN A 183 12.95 10.69 -5.91
CA ASN A 183 13.02 10.89 -4.47
C ASN A 183 11.87 10.18 -3.72
N GLU A 184 10.70 10.02 -4.35
CA GLU A 184 9.59 9.24 -3.79
C GLU A 184 9.75 7.72 -4.00
N GLY A 185 10.76 7.27 -4.76
CA GLY A 185 11.09 5.85 -4.94
C GLY A 185 10.49 5.21 -6.19
N TYR A 186 10.20 5.98 -7.24
CA TYR A 186 9.79 5.43 -8.53
C TYR A 186 10.90 4.57 -9.17
N THR A 187 10.49 3.53 -9.89
CA THR A 187 11.37 2.46 -10.39
C THR A 187 11.36 2.29 -11.90
N MET A 188 10.49 3.04 -12.57
CA MET A 188 10.33 3.15 -14.01
C MET A 188 10.06 4.61 -14.35
N PHE A 189 10.63 5.09 -15.45
CA PHE A 189 10.53 6.48 -15.89
C PHE A 189 10.24 6.49 -17.39
N THR A 190 9.08 7.02 -17.77
CA THR A 190 8.68 7.16 -19.17
C THR A 190 8.98 8.58 -19.62
N ILE A 191 10.14 8.75 -20.27
CA ILE A 191 10.58 10.05 -20.80
C ILE A 191 9.79 10.35 -22.08
N ASP A 192 9.16 11.52 -22.14
CA ASP A 192 8.39 11.98 -23.29
C ASP A 192 9.19 13.03 -24.10
N PRO A 193 9.83 12.63 -25.22
CA PRO A 193 10.60 13.55 -26.04
C PRO A 193 9.73 14.31 -27.05
N SER A 194 8.39 14.24 -26.99
CA SER A 194 7.51 14.73 -28.05
C SER A 194 7.76 16.19 -28.45
N ASP A 195 8.14 17.03 -27.48
CA ASP A 195 8.38 18.47 -27.70
C ASP A 195 9.68 18.74 -28.48
N HIS A 196 10.50 17.72 -28.67
CA HIS A 196 11.76 17.74 -29.42
C HIS A 196 11.71 16.97 -30.74
N VAL A 197 10.55 16.41 -31.08
CA VAL A 197 10.33 15.75 -32.38
C VAL A 197 9.82 16.80 -33.36
N ASN A 198 10.52 16.95 -34.49
CA ASN A 198 10.01 17.75 -35.60
C ASN A 198 9.02 16.91 -36.39
N ASP A 199 7.80 17.43 -36.59
CA ASP A 199 6.85 16.84 -37.55
C ASP A 199 7.42 16.97 -38.97
N VAL A 200 7.46 15.86 -39.70
CA VAL A 200 7.89 15.78 -41.11
C VAL A 200 6.71 15.82 -42.07
#